data_AF-A0A3E0QZI8-F1
#
_entry.id   AF-A0A3E0QZI8-F1
#
_cell.length_a   1.000
_cell.length_b   1.000
_cell.length_c   1.000
_cell.angle_alpha   90.00
_cell.angle_beta   90.00
_cell.angle_gamma   90.00
#
_symmetry.space_group_name_H-M   'P 1'
#
loop_
_entity.id
_entity.type
_entity.pdbx_description
1 polymer ?
#
loop_
_entity_poly.entity_id
_entity_poly.type
_entity_poly.pdbx_seq_one_letter_code
_entity_poly.pdbx_strand_id
1 'polypeptide(L)'
;MDVAMELIDSMMPKFRSEMRGILKVIEQLDEEDIPWAPNIESNSIANLVAHIRGCVHSRIEQILLGIPDTRDRDKGRIVWD
;
A
#
# COMPACT_ATOMS: atom_id res chain seq x y z
N MET A 1 18.99 17.49 17.55
CA MET A 1 18.62 16.44 16.60
C MET A 1 17.11 16.45 16.55
N ASP A 2 16.52 16.51 15.36
CA ASP A 2 15.08 16.55 15.21
C ASP A 2 14.53 15.13 15.45
N VAL A 3 13.78 14.94 16.53
CA VAL A 3 13.23 13.63 16.94
C VAL A 3 12.41 12.99 15.82
N ALA A 4 11.76 13.81 14.97
CA ALA A 4 11.03 13.31 13.81
C ALA A 4 11.96 12.64 12.79
N MET A 5 13.14 13.23 12.55
CA MET A 5 14.15 12.66 11.66
C MET A 5 14.75 11.38 12.23
N GLU A 6 15.01 11.32 13.54
CA GLU A 6 15.48 10.10 14.19
C GLU A 6 14.48 8.95 14.04
N LEU A 7 13.19 9.25 14.23
CA LEU A 7 12.13 8.26 14.08
C LEU A 7 12.05 7.76 12.63
N ILE A 8 12.07 8.66 11.65
CA ILE A 8 12.06 8.32 10.22
C ILE A 8 13.26 7.42 9.89
N ASP A 9 14.46 7.80 10.32
CA ASP A 9 15.68 7.04 10.07
C ASP A 9 15.64 5.66 10.72
N SER A 10 15.06 5.54 11.91
CA SER A 10 14.89 4.25 12.60
C SER A 10 13.91 3.31 11.89
N MET A 11 12.87 3.87 11.24
CA MET A 11 11.82 3.10 10.57
C MET A 11 12.15 2.77 9.10
N MET A 12 12.98 3.59 8.46
CA MET A 12 13.34 3.46 7.04
C MET A 12 13.91 2.08 6.65
N PRO A 13 14.80 1.45 7.43
CA PRO A 13 15.31 0.12 7.09
C PRO A 13 14.22 -0.94 7.05
N LYS A 14 13.29 -0.90 8.01
CA LYS A 14 12.17 -1.84 8.08
C LYS A 14 11.23 -1.63 6.90
N PHE A 15 10.86 -0.39 6.59
CA PHE A 15 10.04 -0.06 5.42
C PHE A 15 10.64 -0.62 4.12
N ARG A 16 11.94 -0.39 3.88
CA ARG A 16 12.63 -0.92 2.70
C ARG A 16 12.65 -2.45 2.68
N SER A 17 12.77 -3.10 3.84
CA SER A 17 12.72 -4.55 3.94
C SER A 17 11.35 -5.11 3.56
N GLU A 18 10.27 -4.53 4.07
CA GLU A 18 8.90 -4.93 3.73
C GLU A 18 8.62 -4.73 2.24
N MET A 19 9.02 -3.58 1.68
CA MET A 19 8.88 -3.33 0.24
C MET A 19 9.58 -4.38 -0.61
N ARG A 20 10.81 -4.77 -0.26
CA ARG A 20 11.52 -5.85 -0.98
C ARG A 20 10.79 -7.18 -0.87
N GLY A 21 10.23 -7.49 0.31
CA GLY A 21 9.45 -8.71 0.51
C GLY A 21 8.20 -8.74 -0.37
N ILE A 22 7.45 -7.64 -0.40
CA ILE A 22 6.24 -7.50 -1.24
C ILE A 22 6.59 -7.66 -2.72
N LEU A 23 7.64 -6.99 -3.20
CA LEU A 23 8.04 -7.09 -4.62
C LEU A 23 8.44 -8.52 -4.99
N LYS A 24 9.20 -9.21 -4.14
CA LYS A 24 9.55 -10.62 -4.36
C LYS A 24 8.34 -11.55 -4.42
N VAL A 25 7.30 -11.27 -3.63
CA VAL A 25 6.05 -12.04 -3.69
C VAL A 25 5.36 -11.78 -5.02
N ILE A 26 5.24 -10.52 -5.45
CA ILE A 26 4.61 -10.16 -6.73
C ILE A 26 5.35 -10.79 -7.91
N GLU A 27 6.68 -10.83 -7.89
CA GLU A 27 7.51 -11.46 -8.92
C GLU A 27 7.29 -12.98 -9.08
N GLN A 28 6.68 -13.64 -8.08
CA GLN A 28 6.39 -15.07 -8.10
C GLN A 28 4.97 -15.40 -8.60
N LEU A 29 4.15 -14.38 -8.87
CA LEU A 29 2.74 -14.55 -9.25
C LEU A 29 2.58 -14.55 -10.77
N ASP A 30 1.71 -15.42 -11.26
CA ASP A 30 1.21 -15.35 -12.63
C ASP A 30 0.08 -14.31 -12.72
N GLU A 31 -0.25 -13.86 -13.93
CA GLU A 31 -1.31 -12.86 -14.12
C GLU A 31 -2.67 -13.31 -13.55
N GLU A 32 -2.94 -14.62 -13.57
CA GLU A 32 -4.16 -15.23 -13.06
C GLU A 32 -4.26 -15.17 -11.52
N ASP A 33 -3.12 -15.13 -10.82
CA ASP A 33 -3.06 -15.07 -9.37
C ASP A 33 -3.44 -13.68 -8.83
N ILE A 34 -3.22 -12.63 -9.64
CA ILE A 34 -3.43 -11.23 -9.25
C ILE A 34 -4.91 -10.96 -8.86
N PRO A 35 -5.92 -11.33 -9.67
CA PRO A 35 -7.33 -11.17 -9.31
C PRO A 35 -7.89 -12.30 -8.45
N TRP A 36 -7.19 -13.45 -8.34
CA TRP A 36 -7.69 -14.62 -7.63
C TRP A 36 -7.79 -14.40 -6.11
N ALA A 37 -8.79 -15.06 -5.50
CA ALA A 37 -8.95 -15.13 -4.06
C ALA A 37 -9.47 -16.53 -3.67
N PRO A 38 -9.04 -17.08 -2.52
CA PRO A 38 -9.41 -18.44 -2.10
C PRO A 38 -10.89 -18.59 -1.74
N ASN A 39 -11.55 -17.51 -1.34
CA ASN A 39 -12.98 -17.45 -1.06
C ASN A 39 -13.47 -15.99 -1.09
N ILE A 40 -14.79 -15.80 -0.99
CA ILE A 40 -15.44 -14.48 -1.04
C ILE A 40 -15.08 -13.55 0.12
N GLU A 41 -14.58 -14.11 1.23
CA GLU A 41 -14.19 -13.35 2.42
C GLU A 41 -12.73 -12.88 2.36
N SER A 42 -11.96 -13.41 1.42
CA SER A 42 -10.54 -13.11 1.24
C SER A 42 -10.33 -12.03 0.19
N ASN A 43 -9.34 -11.17 0.41
CA ASN A 43 -8.91 -10.21 -0.61
C ASN A 43 -7.99 -10.89 -1.63
N SER A 44 -8.15 -10.51 -2.90
CA SER A 44 -7.16 -10.79 -3.93
C SER A 44 -5.89 -9.99 -3.70
N ILE A 45 -4.79 -10.39 -4.35
CA ILE A 45 -3.53 -9.65 -4.32
C ILE A 45 -3.74 -8.22 -4.85
N ALA A 46 -4.51 -8.05 -5.94
CA ALA A 46 -4.87 -6.74 -6.46
C ALA A 46 -5.51 -5.83 -5.39
N ASN A 47 -6.47 -6.34 -4.64
CA ASN A 47 -7.13 -5.58 -3.57
C ASN A 47 -6.15 -5.25 -2.44
N LEU A 48 -5.28 -6.19 -2.04
CA LEU A 48 -4.29 -5.94 -1.00
C LEU A 48 -3.29 -4.85 -1.40
N VAL A 49 -2.79 -4.88 -2.63
CA VAL A 49 -1.89 -3.83 -3.15
C VAL A 49 -2.60 -2.48 -3.21
N ALA A 50 -3.86 -2.44 -3.68
CA ALA A 50 -4.69 -1.24 -3.68
C ALA A 50 -4.88 -0.67 -2.26
N HIS A 51 -5.10 -1.53 -1.26
CA HIS A 51 -5.20 -1.13 0.15
C HIS A 51 -3.88 -0.57 0.69
N ILE A 52 -2.74 -1.20 0.38
CA ILE A 52 -1.41 -0.70 0.77
C ILE A 52 -1.16 0.68 0.17
N ARG A 53 -1.42 0.85 -1.14
CA ARG A 53 -1.32 2.16 -1.81
C ARG A 53 -2.22 3.20 -1.15
N GLY A 54 -3.47 2.83 -0.86
CA GLY A 54 -4.42 3.71 -0.18
C GLY A 54 -3.95 4.12 1.22
N CYS A 55 -3.27 3.22 1.94
CA CYS A 55 -2.65 3.51 3.22
C CYS A 55 -1.48 4.49 3.07
N VAL A 56 -0.58 4.27 2.13
CA VAL A 56 0.56 5.18 1.87
C VAL A 56 0.06 6.58 1.54
N HIS A 57 -0.91 6.71 0.63
CA HIS A 57 -1.49 8.01 0.29
C HIS A 57 -2.05 8.70 1.54
N SER A 58 -2.88 8.02 2.35
CA SER A 58 -3.47 8.66 3.52
C SER A 58 -2.51 8.96 4.67
N ARG A 59 -1.51 8.11 4.94
CA ARG A 59 -0.57 8.35 6.06
C ARG A 59 0.60 9.23 5.68
N ILE A 60 1.16 9.06 4.49
CA ILE A 60 2.38 9.75 4.08
C ILE A 60 2.00 11.00 3.30
N GLU A 61 1.26 10.88 2.21
CA GLU A 61 0.99 12.02 1.34
C GLU A 61 0.09 13.04 2.05
N GLN A 62 -1.02 12.61 2.65
CA GLN A 62 -1.96 13.54 3.29
C GLN A 62 -1.45 14.09 4.63
N ILE A 63 -1.10 13.22 5.58
CA ILE A 63 -0.76 13.65 6.95
C ILE A 63 0.64 14.24 7.01
N LEU A 64 1.64 13.57 6.42
CA LEU A 64 3.04 14.00 6.53
C LEU A 64 3.40 15.09 5.51
N LEU A 65 2.89 15.01 4.29
CA LEU A 65 3.25 15.94 3.20
C LEU A 65 2.16 16.99 2.89
N GLY A 66 0.97 16.90 3.50
CA GLY A 66 -0.12 17.86 3.29
C GLY A 66 -0.76 17.81 1.89
N ILE A 67 -0.57 16.71 1.15
CA ILE A 67 -1.13 16.52 -0.19
C ILE A 67 -2.64 16.21 -0.05
N PRO A 68 -3.55 16.96 -0.72
CA PRO A 68 -4.99 16.71 -0.62
C PRO A 68 -5.42 15.31 -1.11
N ASP A 69 -6.45 14.71 -0.48
CA ASP A 69 -7.11 13.53 -1.07
C ASP A 69 -7.87 13.98 -2.31
N THR A 70 -7.59 13.36 -3.46
CA THR A 70 -8.37 13.59 -4.68
C THR A 70 -9.14 12.33 -5.09
N ARG A 71 -9.16 11.29 -4.26
CA ARG A 71 -9.84 10.04 -4.58
C ARG A 71 -11.35 10.17 -4.37
N ASP A 72 -12.10 9.66 -5.33
CA ASP A 72 -13.54 9.47 -5.23
C ASP A 72 -13.84 8.23 -4.35
N ARG A 73 -14.26 8.46 -3.11
CA ARG A 73 -14.53 7.41 -2.11
C ARG A 73 -15.92 6.77 -2.26
N ASP A 74 -16.82 7.39 -3.03
CA ASP A 74 -18.22 6.96 -3.15
C ASP A 74 -18.40 5.87 -4.21
N LYS A 75 -17.39 5.63 -5.05
CA LYS A 75 -17.27 4.41 -5.86
C LYS A 75 -16.80 3.26 -4.97
N GLY A 76 -17.74 2.68 -4.22
CA GLY A 76 -17.50 1.55 -3.33
C GLY A 76 -16.68 0.43 -4.02
N ARG A 77 -15.61 0.02 -3.32
CA ARG A 77 -14.50 -0.82 -3.80
C ARG A 77 -13.62 -0.07 -4.80
N ILE A 78 -12.47 0.41 -4.31
CA ILE A 78 -11.51 1.27 -5.01
C ILE A 78 -11.28 0.76 -6.44
N VAL A 79 -11.92 1.41 -7.41
CA VAL A 79 -11.67 1.23 -8.84
C VAL A 79 -10.56 2.22 -9.20
N TRP A 80 -9.43 1.72 -9.67
CA TRP A 80 -8.43 2.55 -10.34
C TRP A 80 -8.81 2.60 -11.82
N ASP A 81 -8.80 3.81 -12.42
CA ASP A 81 -8.76 3.98 -13.89
C ASP A 81 -7.44 3.41 -14.46
#